data_AF-G0EMU8-F1
#
_entry.id   AF-G0EMU8-F1
#
_cell.length_a   1.000
_cell.length_b   1.000
_cell.length_c   1.000
_cell.angle_alpha   90.00
_cell.angle_beta   90.00
_cell.angle_gamma   90.00
#
_symmetry.space_group_name_H-M   'P 1'
#
loop_
_entity.id
_entity.type
_entity.pdbx_description
1 polymer ?
#
loop_
_entity_poly.entity_id
_entity_poly.type
_entity_poly.pdbx_seq_one_letter_code
_entity_poly.pdbx_strand_id
1 'polypeptide(L)'
;MIPPMISTIFDNLETFSGLTGFDLGENKKFLDAINVKGSFWYVPTISYTLLLHPRIGVEVGVGVQSMSFSLTIPRDKAGELVDSTVNTGNLGNIGGLIGSDTTLKTSLIFIPVTFGITFYGGKNRQVLNTFRFGVEALISDVETENGVTGLKTKRHTVDTGMYISYELGWSIELFPTREWPVKPYIDISLFEIGYYVRSGLPGVYEDMREGINFFGGGLVDLTASIPAWSSFPSWINYVSAIRFSLFPRIGFSLRF
;
A
#
# COMPACT_ATOMS: atom_id res chain seq x y z
N MET A 1 11.85 6.22 2.44
CA MET A 1 12.67 5.16 3.05
C MET A 1 11.73 4.22 3.83
N ILE A 2 10.95 3.42 3.12
CA ILE A 2 10.03 2.37 3.62
C ILE A 2 10.36 0.95 3.07
N PRO A 3 11.38 0.71 2.18
CA PRO A 3 11.80 -0.66 1.86
C PRO A 3 12.20 -1.56 3.06
N PRO A 4 12.87 -1.05 4.12
CA PRO A 4 13.32 -1.91 5.21
C PRO A 4 12.19 -2.46 6.09
N MET A 5 11.03 -1.78 6.17
CA MET A 5 9.98 -2.19 7.10
C MET A 5 9.29 -3.49 6.67
N ILE A 6 9.04 -3.66 5.36
CA ILE A 6 8.39 -4.87 4.85
C ILE A 6 9.34 -6.06 4.98
N SER A 7 10.62 -5.91 4.59
CA SER A 7 11.62 -6.96 4.82
C SER A 7 11.75 -7.28 6.30
N THR A 8 11.81 -6.28 7.19
CA THR A 8 11.87 -6.50 8.64
C THR A 8 10.61 -7.18 9.20
N ILE A 9 9.41 -6.92 8.68
CA ILE A 9 8.18 -7.62 9.08
C ILE A 9 8.21 -9.09 8.65
N PHE A 10 8.68 -9.39 7.44
CA PHE A 10 8.81 -10.77 6.95
C PHE A 10 9.99 -11.52 7.60
N ASP A 11 11.11 -10.86 7.83
CA ASP A 11 12.28 -11.42 8.51
C ASP A 11 12.03 -11.62 10.03
N ASN A 12 11.09 -10.86 10.62
CA ASN A 12 10.68 -10.99 12.03
C ASN A 12 9.23 -11.47 12.17
N LEU A 13 8.69 -12.15 11.16
CA LEU A 13 7.31 -12.62 11.15
C LEU A 13 7.07 -13.65 12.27
N GLU A 14 8.12 -14.35 12.71
CA GLU A 14 8.14 -15.22 13.89
C GLU A 14 7.92 -14.44 15.20
N THR A 15 8.54 -13.26 15.34
CA THR A 15 8.36 -12.37 16.50
C THR A 15 6.98 -11.71 16.50
N PHE A 16 6.46 -11.34 15.33
CA PHE A 16 5.12 -10.72 15.19
C PHE A 16 3.97 -11.73 15.29
N SER A 17 4.13 -12.96 14.79
CA SER A 17 3.16 -14.05 14.98
C SER A 17 3.11 -14.51 16.43
N GLY A 18 4.26 -14.58 17.11
CA GLY A 18 4.34 -14.81 18.57
C GLY A 18 3.67 -13.71 19.41
N LEU A 19 3.68 -12.45 18.95
CA LEU A 19 2.99 -11.33 19.60
C LEU A 19 1.46 -11.30 19.34
N THR A 20 0.99 -11.96 18.27
CA THR A 20 -0.43 -11.99 17.87
C THR A 20 -1.13 -13.31 18.17
N GLY A 21 -0.42 -14.30 18.72
CA GLY A 21 -0.97 -15.60 19.12
C GLY A 21 -1.31 -16.53 17.95
N PHE A 22 -0.79 -16.24 16.74
CA PHE A 22 -0.95 -17.11 15.58
C PHE A 22 0.10 -18.24 15.63
N ASP A 23 -0.34 -19.47 15.89
CA ASP A 23 0.49 -20.66 15.78
C ASP A 23 0.63 -21.07 14.29
N LEU A 24 1.83 -20.91 13.73
CA LEU A 24 2.10 -21.12 12.31
C LEU A 24 2.34 -22.60 11.93
N GLY A 25 2.30 -23.54 12.89
CA GLY A 25 2.19 -24.99 12.66
C GLY A 25 2.94 -25.55 11.43
N GLU A 26 2.22 -26.26 10.55
CA GLU A 26 2.73 -26.87 9.31
C GLU A 26 3.09 -25.86 8.20
N ASN A 27 2.59 -24.62 8.28
CA ASN A 27 2.84 -23.57 7.29
C ASN A 27 4.21 -22.89 7.47
N LYS A 28 4.94 -23.19 8.55
CA LYS A 28 6.27 -22.62 8.84
C LYS A 28 7.29 -22.91 7.73
N LYS A 29 7.35 -24.16 7.26
CA LYS A 29 8.27 -24.56 6.17
C LYS A 29 7.98 -23.83 4.86
N PHE A 30 6.70 -23.58 4.58
CA PHE A 30 6.26 -22.81 3.42
C PHE A 30 6.68 -21.35 3.52
N LEU A 31 6.51 -20.72 4.69
CA LEU A 31 6.93 -19.34 4.93
C LEU A 31 8.46 -19.17 4.88
N ASP A 32 9.23 -20.11 5.44
CA ASP A 32 10.71 -20.11 5.41
C ASP A 32 11.28 -20.33 3.99
N ALA A 33 10.45 -20.85 3.08
CA ALA A 33 10.81 -21.05 1.68
C ALA A 33 10.59 -19.79 0.81
N ILE A 34 9.84 -18.80 1.31
CA ILE A 34 9.50 -17.58 0.57
C ILE A 34 10.61 -16.55 0.72
N ASN A 35 11.16 -16.10 -0.40
CA ASN A 35 11.98 -14.91 -0.49
C ASN A 35 11.10 -13.69 -0.80
N VAL A 36 11.17 -12.65 0.03
CA VAL A 36 10.38 -11.42 -0.13
C VAL A 36 11.27 -10.27 -0.57
N LYS A 37 10.94 -9.65 -1.69
CA LYS A 37 11.56 -8.40 -2.15
C LYS A 37 10.50 -7.32 -2.30
N GLY A 38 10.65 -6.23 -1.56
CA GLY A 38 9.75 -5.08 -1.61
C GLY A 38 10.45 -3.81 -2.09
N SER A 39 9.74 -2.96 -2.82
CA SER A 39 10.16 -1.61 -3.15
C SER A 39 9.01 -0.64 -2.88
N PHE A 40 9.34 0.53 -2.35
CA PHE A 40 8.39 1.60 -2.08
C PHE A 40 9.02 2.92 -2.50
N TRP A 41 8.33 3.67 -3.36
CA TRP A 41 8.68 5.04 -3.67
C TRP A 41 7.47 5.95 -3.58
N TYR A 42 7.74 7.18 -3.19
CA TYR A 42 6.72 8.19 -2.93
C TYR A 42 7.22 9.51 -3.50
N VAL A 43 6.44 10.10 -4.39
CA VAL A 43 6.61 11.48 -4.81
C VAL A 43 5.71 12.32 -3.92
N PRO A 44 6.28 13.24 -3.10
CA PRO A 44 5.48 14.15 -2.30
C PRO A 44 4.41 14.82 -3.14
N THR A 45 3.18 14.85 -2.63
CA THR A 45 2.09 15.54 -3.33
C THR A 45 2.44 17.02 -3.44
N ILE A 46 2.48 17.52 -4.67
CA ILE A 46 2.72 18.92 -4.97
C ILE A 46 1.36 19.61 -5.00
N SER A 47 1.21 20.67 -4.22
CA SER A 47 -0.03 21.45 -4.17
C SER A 47 0.22 22.91 -4.45
N TYR A 48 -0.72 23.51 -5.16
CA TYR A 48 -0.81 24.93 -5.40
C TYR A 48 -2.02 25.49 -4.65
N THR A 49 -1.79 26.52 -3.84
CA THR A 49 -2.86 27.18 -3.09
C THR A 49 -3.01 28.62 -3.56
N LEU A 50 -4.23 28.97 -4.00
CA LEU A 50 -4.63 30.32 -4.35
C LEU A 50 -5.39 30.94 -3.17
N LEU A 51 -4.92 32.08 -2.67
CA LEU A 51 -5.64 32.82 -1.63
C LEU A 51 -6.85 33.56 -2.21
N LEU A 52 -8.05 33.26 -1.70
CA LEU A 52 -9.28 34.02 -1.97
C LEU A 52 -9.54 35.10 -0.93
N HIS A 53 -9.10 34.85 0.31
CA HIS A 53 -9.16 35.78 1.42
C HIS A 53 -7.84 35.69 2.19
N PRO A 54 -7.43 36.73 2.95
CA PRO A 54 -6.22 36.68 3.78
C PRO A 54 -6.03 35.47 4.69
N ARG A 55 -7.09 34.68 4.94
CA ARG A 55 -7.06 33.47 5.77
C ARG A 55 -7.69 32.24 5.11
N ILE A 56 -8.13 32.34 3.86
CA ILE A 56 -8.82 31.25 3.15
C ILE A 56 -8.18 31.09 1.78
N GLY A 57 -7.68 29.89 1.49
CA GLY A 57 -7.14 29.49 0.20
C GLY A 57 -7.89 28.31 -0.39
N VAL A 58 -7.90 28.23 -1.71
CA VAL A 58 -8.30 27.04 -2.46
C VAL A 58 -7.05 26.35 -2.95
N GLU A 59 -6.99 25.05 -2.73
CA GLU A 59 -5.82 24.23 -2.99
C GLU A 59 -6.14 23.15 -4.02
N VAL A 60 -5.22 22.94 -4.95
CA VAL A 60 -5.22 21.79 -5.86
C VAL A 60 -3.88 21.10 -5.74
N GLY A 61 -3.87 19.78 -5.57
CA GLY A 61 -2.64 19.01 -5.45
C GLY A 61 -2.69 17.66 -6.15
N VAL A 62 -1.54 17.22 -6.65
CA VAL A 62 -1.35 15.93 -7.31
C VAL A 62 -0.14 15.23 -6.70
N GLY A 63 -0.30 13.93 -6.42
CA GLY A 63 0.76 13.08 -5.91
C GLY A 63 0.83 11.76 -6.65
N VAL A 64 1.92 11.02 -6.42
CA VAL A 64 2.05 9.63 -6.89
C VAL A 64 2.78 8.83 -5.84
N GLN A 65 2.22 7.69 -5.50
CA GLN A 65 2.83 6.71 -4.62
C GLN A 65 2.81 5.33 -5.29
N SER A 66 3.86 4.55 -5.08
CA SER A 66 3.95 3.21 -5.64
C SER A 66 4.61 2.24 -4.68
N MET A 67 4.06 1.05 -4.66
CA MET A 67 4.50 -0.07 -3.86
C MET A 67 4.60 -1.28 -4.78
N SER A 68 5.71 -2.00 -4.73
CA SER A 68 5.85 -3.25 -5.45
C SER A 68 6.41 -4.30 -4.53
N PHE A 69 5.91 -5.53 -4.60
CA PHE A 69 6.48 -6.66 -3.88
C PHE A 69 6.55 -7.90 -4.76
N SER A 70 7.54 -8.74 -4.49
CA SER A 70 7.77 -9.99 -5.17
C SER A 70 8.00 -11.05 -4.10
N LEU A 71 7.15 -12.07 -4.09
CA LEU A 71 7.36 -13.32 -3.36
C LEU A 71 7.94 -14.34 -4.33
N THR A 72 8.92 -15.11 -3.90
CA THR A 72 9.56 -16.12 -4.74
C THR A 72 9.91 -17.34 -3.90
N ILE A 73 9.42 -18.51 -4.30
CA ILE A 73 9.85 -19.81 -3.78
C ILE A 73 10.77 -20.42 -4.84
N PRO A 74 12.07 -20.56 -4.55
CA PRO A 74 13.01 -21.24 -5.42
C PRO A 74 12.58 -22.69 -5.72
N ARG A 75 12.85 -23.17 -6.93
CA ARG A 75 12.50 -24.53 -7.38
C ARG A 75 12.94 -25.63 -6.40
N ASP A 76 14.15 -25.54 -5.87
CA ASP A 76 14.74 -26.48 -4.91
C ASP A 76 13.89 -26.58 -3.63
N LYS A 77 13.49 -25.43 -3.08
CA LYS A 77 12.63 -25.38 -1.89
C LYS A 77 11.19 -25.78 -2.18
N ALA A 78 10.67 -25.46 -3.37
CA ALA A 78 9.36 -25.92 -3.80
C ALA A 78 9.31 -27.46 -3.90
N GLY A 79 10.40 -28.08 -4.36
CA GLY A 79 10.54 -29.55 -4.42
C GLY A 79 10.47 -30.20 -3.05
N GLU A 80 11.20 -29.66 -2.09
CA GLU A 80 11.18 -30.13 -0.69
C GLU A 80 9.77 -30.02 -0.07
N LEU A 81 9.02 -28.96 -0.38
CA LEU A 81 7.66 -28.76 0.12
C LEU A 81 6.67 -29.79 -0.47
N VAL A 82 6.73 -30.04 -1.79
CA VAL A 82 5.88 -31.06 -2.44
C VAL A 82 6.22 -32.45 -1.91
N ASP A 83 7.50 -32.81 -1.83
CA ASP A 83 7.92 -34.13 -1.35
C ASP A 83 7.55 -34.35 0.12
N SER A 84 7.58 -33.29 0.95
CA SER A 84 7.14 -33.36 2.35
C SER A 84 5.63 -33.58 2.50
N THR A 85 4.83 -33.12 1.54
CA THR A 85 3.35 -33.23 1.53
C THR A 85 2.90 -34.59 0.96
N VAL A 86 3.63 -35.12 -0.02
CA VAL A 86 3.29 -36.36 -0.75
C VAL A 86 3.85 -37.64 -0.10
N ASN A 87 4.72 -37.53 0.92
CA ASN A 87 5.31 -38.67 1.64
C ASN A 87 4.32 -39.59 2.40
N THR A 88 3.01 -39.46 2.20
CA THR A 88 1.98 -40.41 2.67
C THR A 88 1.67 -41.55 1.68
N GLY A 89 2.29 -41.62 0.50
CA GLY A 89 2.11 -42.80 -0.36
C GLY A 89 3.05 -42.90 -1.54
N ASN A 90 3.96 -43.87 -1.48
CA ASN A 90 4.66 -44.66 -2.52
C ASN A 90 4.88 -44.10 -3.96
N LEU A 91 4.80 -42.80 -4.16
CA LEU A 91 5.07 -42.07 -5.39
C LEU A 91 6.41 -41.38 -5.18
N GLY A 92 7.47 -41.91 -5.78
CA GLY A 92 8.83 -41.40 -5.60
C GLY A 92 8.99 -39.92 -5.97
N ASN A 93 10.06 -39.31 -5.44
CA ASN A 93 10.57 -37.94 -5.62
C ASN A 93 9.91 -37.15 -6.78
N ILE A 94 8.77 -36.49 -6.49
CA ILE A 94 8.00 -35.68 -7.45
C ILE A 94 8.61 -34.28 -7.54
N GLY A 95 9.35 -33.83 -6.52
CA GLY A 95 10.04 -32.55 -6.48
C GLY A 95 10.98 -32.29 -7.67
N GLY A 96 11.52 -33.36 -8.29
CA GLY A 96 12.35 -33.28 -9.50
C GLY A 96 11.61 -32.80 -10.77
N LEU A 97 10.27 -32.88 -10.80
CA LEU A 97 9.43 -32.50 -11.95
C LEU A 97 9.02 -31.01 -11.97
N ILE A 98 9.28 -30.26 -10.91
CA ILE A 98 9.01 -28.81 -10.84
C ILE A 98 9.90 -28.13 -11.87
N GLY A 99 9.31 -27.41 -12.83
CA GLY A 99 10.04 -26.89 -13.99
C GLY A 99 10.74 -25.55 -13.75
N SER A 100 10.24 -24.75 -12.81
CA SER A 100 10.68 -23.37 -12.58
C SER A 100 10.42 -22.89 -11.15
N ASP A 101 10.89 -21.70 -10.81
CA ASP A 101 10.55 -21.04 -9.55
C ASP A 101 9.06 -20.66 -9.51
N THR A 102 8.51 -20.56 -8.31
CA THR A 102 7.15 -20.04 -8.09
C THR A 102 7.25 -18.59 -7.64
N THR A 103 6.69 -17.66 -8.40
CA THR A 103 6.79 -16.21 -8.16
C THR A 103 5.43 -15.54 -8.13
N LEU A 104 5.23 -14.61 -7.20
CA LEU A 104 4.10 -13.68 -7.15
C LEU A 104 4.67 -12.28 -7.15
N LYS A 105 4.39 -11.50 -8.19
CA LYS A 105 4.76 -10.09 -8.32
C LYS A 105 3.50 -9.25 -8.22
N THR A 106 3.57 -8.23 -7.39
CA THR A 106 2.50 -7.25 -7.25
C THR A 106 3.07 -5.86 -7.39
N SER A 107 2.37 -5.01 -8.12
CA SER A 107 2.60 -3.57 -8.17
C SER A 107 1.29 -2.84 -7.87
N LEU A 108 1.36 -1.84 -6.99
CA LEU A 108 0.27 -0.97 -6.61
C LEU A 108 0.75 0.46 -6.85
N ILE A 109 0.03 1.21 -7.66
CA ILE A 109 0.29 2.63 -7.93
C ILE A 109 -0.96 3.39 -7.55
N PHE A 110 -0.80 4.43 -6.74
CA PHE A 110 -1.88 5.32 -6.39
C PHE A 110 -1.54 6.74 -6.84
N ILE A 111 -2.48 7.36 -7.53
CA ILE A 111 -2.36 8.72 -8.05
C ILE A 111 -3.49 9.57 -7.44
N PRO A 112 -3.26 10.19 -6.27
CA PRO A 112 -4.23 11.09 -5.68
C PRO A 112 -4.20 12.47 -6.37
N VAL A 113 -5.40 12.92 -6.75
CA VAL A 113 -5.70 14.31 -7.12
C VAL A 113 -6.61 14.88 -6.03
N THR A 114 -6.20 16.00 -5.45
CA THR A 114 -6.87 16.61 -4.30
C THR A 114 -7.31 18.03 -4.60
N PHE A 115 -8.50 18.37 -4.10
CA PHE A 115 -9.06 19.70 -4.10
C PHE A 115 -9.42 20.06 -2.66
N GLY A 116 -8.97 21.21 -2.18
CA GLY A 116 -9.13 21.56 -0.78
C GLY A 116 -9.41 23.03 -0.52
N ILE A 117 -9.92 23.29 0.67
CA ILE A 117 -10.04 24.61 1.25
C ILE A 117 -9.11 24.67 2.46
N THR A 118 -8.17 25.60 2.40
CA THR A 118 -7.13 25.81 3.41
C THR A 118 -7.47 27.03 4.24
N PHE A 119 -7.51 26.84 5.56
CA PHE A 119 -7.68 27.90 6.54
C PHE A 119 -6.36 28.19 7.26
N TYR A 120 -5.94 29.45 7.21
CA TYR A 120 -4.70 29.89 7.84
C TYR A 120 -4.97 30.44 9.23
N GLY A 121 -4.39 29.78 10.24
CA GLY A 121 -4.44 30.13 11.65
C GLY A 121 -3.13 30.70 12.18
N GLY A 122 -3.20 31.27 13.39
CA GLY A 122 -2.07 31.91 14.06
C GLY A 122 -1.84 33.36 13.65
N LYS A 123 -1.14 34.12 14.51
CA LYS A 123 -0.89 35.57 14.32
C LYS A 123 -0.19 35.88 12.98
N ASN A 124 0.64 34.95 12.51
CA ASN A 124 1.42 35.06 11.29
C ASN A 124 0.96 34.08 10.17
N ARG A 125 -0.25 33.52 10.24
CA ARG A 125 -0.78 32.57 9.23
C ARG A 125 0.12 31.34 9.02
N GLN A 126 0.69 30.85 10.11
CA GLN A 126 1.66 29.75 10.14
C GLN A 126 1.00 28.39 10.29
N VAL A 127 -0.20 28.31 10.87
CA VAL A 127 -0.91 27.03 11.02
C VAL A 127 -1.84 26.84 9.83
N LEU A 128 -1.77 25.69 9.16
CA LEU A 128 -2.68 25.34 8.09
C LEU A 128 -3.68 24.29 8.57
N ASN A 129 -4.95 24.51 8.26
CA ASN A 129 -6.00 23.52 8.44
C ASN A 129 -6.67 23.36 7.07
N THR A 130 -6.48 22.23 6.42
CA THR A 130 -6.99 22.02 5.06
C THR A 130 -8.01 20.90 5.05
N PHE A 131 -9.23 21.22 4.62
CA PHE A 131 -10.24 20.22 4.31
C PHE A 131 -10.14 19.87 2.84
N ARG A 132 -10.13 18.58 2.51
CA ARG A 132 -9.90 18.10 1.15
C ARG A 132 -10.94 17.10 0.73
N PHE A 133 -11.18 17.13 -0.56
CA PHE A 133 -11.79 16.07 -1.31
C PHE A 133 -10.74 15.53 -2.30
N GLY A 134 -10.51 14.23 -2.27
CA GLY A 134 -9.53 13.56 -3.11
C GLY A 134 -10.18 12.52 -4.00
N VAL A 135 -9.72 12.46 -5.24
CA VAL A 135 -9.99 11.35 -6.18
C VAL A 135 -8.66 10.66 -6.42
N GLU A 136 -8.63 9.35 -6.20
CA GLU A 136 -7.40 8.55 -6.29
C GLU A 136 -7.58 7.47 -7.35
N ALA A 137 -6.72 7.46 -8.36
CA ALA A 137 -6.64 6.33 -9.27
C ALA A 137 -5.74 5.26 -8.63
N LEU A 138 -6.29 4.05 -8.50
CA LEU A 138 -5.61 2.87 -7.98
C LEU A 138 -5.36 1.91 -9.13
N ILE A 139 -4.09 1.69 -9.46
CA ILE A 139 -3.65 0.74 -10.47
C ILE A 139 -2.99 -0.42 -9.76
N SER A 140 -3.51 -1.62 -9.96
CA SER A 140 -2.97 -2.86 -9.40
C SER A 140 -2.60 -3.82 -10.51
N ASP A 141 -1.37 -4.30 -10.47
CA ASP A 141 -0.87 -5.40 -11.28
C ASP A 141 -0.52 -6.57 -10.37
N VAL A 142 -1.09 -7.74 -10.65
CA VAL A 142 -0.85 -8.98 -9.93
C VAL A 142 -0.46 -10.05 -10.93
N GLU A 143 0.76 -10.53 -10.84
CA GLU A 143 1.32 -11.56 -11.71
C GLU A 143 1.77 -12.74 -10.87
N THR A 144 1.24 -13.92 -11.17
CA THR A 144 1.65 -15.17 -10.53
C THR A 144 2.17 -16.13 -11.59
N GLU A 145 3.32 -16.72 -11.33
CA GLU A 145 3.88 -17.83 -12.10
C GLU A 145 4.16 -18.96 -11.12
N ASN A 146 3.41 -20.06 -11.23
CA ASN A 146 3.57 -21.21 -10.35
C ASN A 146 4.38 -22.29 -11.04
N GLY A 147 5.57 -22.59 -10.52
CA GLY A 147 6.49 -23.57 -11.08
C GLY A 147 6.12 -25.03 -10.83
N VAL A 148 5.19 -25.28 -9.90
CA VAL A 148 4.67 -26.62 -9.57
C VAL A 148 3.53 -26.99 -10.53
N THR A 149 2.58 -26.07 -10.73
CA THR A 149 1.39 -26.30 -11.56
C THR A 149 1.54 -25.81 -12.99
N GLY A 150 2.56 -25.00 -13.28
CA GLY A 150 2.78 -24.36 -14.58
C GLY A 150 1.80 -23.21 -14.90
N LEU A 151 0.94 -22.84 -13.94
CA LEU A 151 -0.07 -21.79 -14.12
C LEU A 151 0.57 -20.41 -14.14
N LYS A 152 0.16 -19.59 -15.12
CA LYS A 152 0.52 -18.17 -15.22
C LYS A 152 -0.74 -17.33 -15.21
N THR A 153 -0.83 -16.42 -14.25
CA THR A 153 -1.96 -15.50 -14.13
C THR A 153 -1.45 -14.07 -14.11
N LYS A 154 -2.09 -13.20 -14.88
CA LYS A 154 -1.82 -11.76 -14.89
C LYS A 154 -3.13 -11.03 -14.78
N ARG A 155 -3.23 -10.16 -13.78
CA ARG A 155 -4.41 -9.34 -13.51
C ARG A 155 -4.00 -7.89 -13.42
N HIS A 156 -4.69 -7.06 -14.20
CA HIS A 156 -4.50 -5.62 -14.22
C HIS A 156 -5.84 -4.96 -13.90
N THR A 157 -5.88 -4.22 -12.81
CA THR A 157 -7.09 -3.59 -12.30
C THR A 157 -6.83 -2.10 -12.14
N VAL A 158 -7.76 -1.29 -12.65
CA VAL A 158 -7.79 0.15 -12.43
C VAL A 158 -9.11 0.49 -11.75
N ASP A 159 -9.03 1.01 -10.53
CA ASP A 159 -10.19 1.49 -9.77
C ASP A 159 -10.01 2.95 -9.38
N THR A 160 -11.11 3.59 -9.00
CA THR A 160 -11.14 4.98 -8.56
C THR A 160 -11.66 5.05 -7.13
N GLY A 161 -10.79 5.47 -6.23
CA GLY A 161 -11.13 5.83 -4.85
C GLY A 161 -11.57 7.29 -4.75
N MET A 162 -12.46 7.56 -3.80
CA MET A 162 -12.87 8.93 -3.44
C MET A 162 -12.77 9.06 -1.93
N TYR A 163 -12.14 10.12 -1.45
CA TYR A 163 -11.97 10.36 -0.02
C TYR A 163 -12.20 11.81 0.36
N ILE A 164 -12.58 12.01 1.61
CA ILE A 164 -12.56 13.32 2.27
C ILE A 164 -11.50 13.25 3.35
N SER A 165 -10.68 14.28 3.47
CA SER A 165 -9.66 14.32 4.50
C SER A 165 -9.50 15.71 5.12
N TYR A 166 -8.92 15.70 6.30
CA TYR A 166 -8.49 16.86 7.04
C TYR A 166 -6.99 16.76 7.25
N GLU A 167 -6.29 17.83 6.88
CA GLU A 167 -4.86 17.98 7.08
C GLU A 167 -4.58 19.11 8.06
N LEU A 168 -3.67 18.85 9.00
CA LEU A 168 -3.02 19.87 9.79
C LEU A 168 -1.57 20.05 9.32
N GLY A 169 -1.17 21.30 9.11
CA GLY A 169 0.17 21.62 8.67
C GLY A 169 0.73 22.91 9.26
N TRP A 170 1.98 23.18 8.91
CA TRP A 170 2.71 24.40 9.26
C TRP A 170 3.30 25.06 8.02
N SER A 171 3.29 26.40 7.98
CA SER A 171 3.77 27.19 6.86
C SER A 171 5.02 27.99 7.23
N ILE A 172 5.98 28.02 6.31
CA ILE A 172 7.24 28.76 6.45
C ILE A 172 7.37 29.73 5.28
N GLU A 173 7.62 31.00 5.58
CA GLU A 173 7.94 32.03 4.59
C GLU A 173 9.38 31.83 4.10
N LEU A 174 9.58 31.72 2.78
CA LEU A 174 10.90 31.44 2.21
C LEU A 174 11.85 32.64 2.24
N PHE A 175 11.33 33.86 2.16
CA PHE A 175 12.13 35.09 2.08
C PHE A 175 11.58 36.20 3.00
N PRO A 176 11.68 36.04 4.33
CA PRO A 176 11.07 36.96 5.29
C PRO A 176 11.61 38.39 5.23
N THR A 177 12.82 38.58 4.69
CA THR A 177 13.52 39.87 4.61
C THR A 177 13.31 40.63 3.31
N ARG A 178 12.63 40.04 2.31
CA ARG A 178 12.33 40.69 1.03
C ARG A 178 10.85 41.03 0.93
N GLU A 179 10.55 42.29 0.62
CA GLU A 179 9.18 42.72 0.32
C GLU A 179 8.89 42.54 -1.15
N TRP A 180 8.36 41.37 -1.49
CA TRP A 180 7.78 41.11 -2.80
C TRP A 180 6.26 41.29 -2.73
N PRO A 181 5.62 41.77 -3.82
CA PRO A 181 4.15 41.82 -3.91
C PRO A 181 3.49 40.45 -3.74
N VAL A 182 4.25 39.38 -3.99
CA VAL A 182 3.84 38.00 -3.77
C VAL A 182 4.93 37.30 -2.97
N LYS A 183 4.57 36.78 -1.80
CA LYS A 183 5.48 36.06 -0.92
C LYS A 183 5.30 34.55 -1.10
N PRO A 184 6.37 33.80 -1.43
CA PRO A 184 6.30 32.35 -1.53
C PRO A 184 6.45 31.70 -0.16
N TYR A 185 5.63 30.69 0.09
CA TYR A 185 5.62 29.89 1.32
C TYR A 185 5.78 28.41 0.98
N ILE A 186 6.48 27.70 1.87
CA ILE A 186 6.43 26.24 1.91
C ILE A 186 5.41 25.83 2.97
N ASP A 187 4.46 25.01 2.56
CA ASP A 187 3.43 24.46 3.43
C ASP A 187 3.78 22.98 3.69
N ILE A 188 4.09 22.68 4.95
CA ILE A 188 4.49 21.35 5.41
C ILE A 188 3.30 20.72 6.13
N SER A 189 2.82 19.61 5.62
CA SER A 189 1.80 18.79 6.30
C SER A 189 2.42 17.99 7.44
N LEU A 190 1.76 17.96 8.60
CA LEU A 190 2.18 17.16 9.75
C LEU A 190 1.42 15.85 9.81
N PHE A 191 0.11 15.87 9.58
CA PHE A 191 -0.72 14.68 9.52
C PHE A 191 -1.97 14.91 8.67
N GLU A 192 -2.45 13.84 8.06
CA GLU A 192 -3.75 13.80 7.37
C GLU A 192 -4.59 12.65 7.93
N ILE A 193 -5.82 12.96 8.33
CA ILE A 193 -6.84 11.97 8.70
C ILE A 193 -8.00 12.12 7.73
N GLY A 194 -8.45 11.01 7.15
CA GLY A 194 -9.54 11.03 6.21
C GLY A 194 -10.35 9.75 6.19
N TYR A 195 -11.31 9.72 5.28
CA TYR A 195 -12.22 8.62 5.10
C TYR A 195 -12.52 8.44 3.61
N TYR A 196 -12.32 7.21 3.11
CA TYR A 196 -12.72 6.82 1.77
C TYR A 196 -14.23 6.65 1.72
N VAL A 197 -14.89 7.55 1.01
CA VAL A 197 -16.32 7.45 0.67
C VAL A 197 -16.54 6.30 -0.30
N ARG A 198 -15.57 6.09 -1.21
CA ARG A 198 -15.47 4.93 -2.08
C ARG A 198 -14.03 4.42 -2.04
N SER A 199 -13.87 3.13 -1.73
CA SER A 199 -12.57 2.48 -1.63
C SER A 199 -12.42 1.39 -2.68
N GLY A 200 -11.27 1.35 -3.37
CA GLY A 200 -10.88 0.24 -4.23
C GLY A 200 -10.18 -0.90 -3.50
N LEU A 201 -10.00 -0.78 -2.17
CA LEU A 201 -9.34 -1.79 -1.35
C LEU A 201 -10.00 -3.18 -1.40
N PRO A 202 -11.34 -3.33 -1.43
CA PRO A 202 -11.95 -4.65 -1.56
C PRO A 202 -11.55 -5.36 -2.86
N GLY A 203 -11.48 -4.62 -3.97
CA GLY A 203 -11.07 -5.17 -5.27
C GLY A 203 -9.61 -5.61 -5.26
N VAL A 204 -8.71 -4.74 -4.76
CA VAL A 204 -7.29 -5.10 -4.61
C VAL A 204 -7.11 -6.30 -3.67
N TYR A 205 -7.88 -6.39 -2.59
CA TYR A 205 -7.81 -7.53 -1.68
C TYR A 205 -8.17 -8.85 -2.38
N GLU A 206 -9.25 -8.87 -3.18
CA GLU A 206 -9.64 -10.08 -3.91
C GLU A 206 -8.62 -10.45 -4.99
N ASP A 207 -8.09 -9.46 -5.72
CA ASP A 207 -7.02 -9.69 -6.71
C ASP A 207 -5.75 -10.24 -6.03
N MET A 208 -5.39 -9.73 -4.85
CA MET A 208 -4.30 -10.26 -4.03
C MET A 208 -4.56 -11.67 -3.52
N ARG A 209 -5.76 -11.92 -2.99
CA ARG A 209 -6.19 -13.23 -2.48
C ARG A 209 -6.13 -14.28 -3.58
N GLU A 210 -6.62 -13.96 -4.77
CA GLU A 210 -6.53 -14.83 -5.94
C GLU A 210 -5.06 -15.09 -6.33
N GLY A 211 -4.23 -14.04 -6.40
CA GLY A 211 -2.80 -14.17 -6.69
C GLY A 211 -2.06 -15.07 -5.70
N ILE A 212 -2.34 -14.92 -4.40
CA ILE A 212 -1.76 -15.75 -3.33
C ILE A 212 -2.26 -17.20 -3.41
N ASN A 213 -3.54 -17.43 -3.70
CA ASN A 213 -4.07 -18.77 -3.89
C ASN A 213 -3.39 -19.49 -5.07
N PHE A 214 -3.17 -18.80 -6.19
CA PHE A 214 -2.40 -19.36 -7.31
C PHE A 214 -0.93 -19.58 -6.97
N PHE A 215 -0.34 -18.74 -6.14
CA PHE A 215 1.05 -18.88 -5.69
C PHE A 215 1.24 -20.11 -4.79
N GLY A 216 0.30 -20.37 -3.87
CA GLY A 216 0.32 -21.54 -3.01
C GLY A 216 -0.21 -22.83 -3.66
N GLY A 217 -0.91 -22.73 -4.80
CA GLY A 217 -1.55 -23.87 -5.45
C GLY A 217 -0.58 -25.03 -5.72
N GLY A 218 -0.92 -26.23 -5.21
CA GLY A 218 -0.06 -27.42 -5.30
C GLY A 218 1.07 -27.51 -4.27
N LEU A 219 1.25 -26.49 -3.43
CA LEU A 219 2.18 -26.47 -2.30
C LEU A 219 1.43 -26.49 -0.96
N VAL A 220 0.44 -25.60 -0.79
CA VAL A 220 -0.40 -25.48 0.41
C VAL A 220 -1.80 -25.03 -0.01
N ASP A 221 -2.83 -25.60 0.58
CA ASP A 221 -4.20 -25.10 0.39
C ASP A 221 -4.41 -23.82 1.20
N LEU A 222 -4.16 -22.67 0.57
CA LEU A 222 -4.35 -21.35 1.17
C LEU A 222 -5.80 -20.85 1.07
N THR A 223 -6.68 -21.56 0.35
CA THR A 223 -8.05 -21.11 0.10
C THR A 223 -8.90 -21.12 1.37
N ALA A 224 -8.59 -22.01 2.32
CA ALA A 224 -9.23 -22.06 3.63
C ALA A 224 -8.65 -21.03 4.62
N SER A 225 -7.42 -20.56 4.41
CA SER A 225 -6.71 -19.66 5.33
C SER A 225 -6.93 -18.18 5.02
N ILE A 226 -7.23 -17.82 3.77
CA ILE A 226 -7.47 -16.43 3.36
C ILE A 226 -8.95 -16.24 3.02
N PRO A 227 -9.76 -15.73 3.97
CA PRO A 227 -11.19 -15.54 3.79
C PRO A 227 -11.48 -14.55 2.64
N ALA A 228 -12.63 -14.71 1.97
CA ALA A 228 -13.09 -13.72 1.00
C ALA A 228 -13.46 -12.41 1.72
N TRP A 229 -13.29 -11.26 1.06
CA TRP A 229 -13.64 -9.95 1.62
C TRP A 229 -15.11 -9.90 2.04
N SER A 230 -15.98 -10.54 1.27
CA SER A 230 -17.42 -10.63 1.54
C SER A 230 -17.78 -11.40 2.81
N SER A 231 -16.87 -12.21 3.35
CA SER A 231 -17.09 -12.96 4.60
C SER A 231 -16.77 -12.14 5.86
N PHE A 232 -16.10 -11.00 5.71
CA PHE A 232 -15.80 -10.12 6.83
C PHE A 232 -17.06 -9.43 7.36
N PRO A 233 -17.14 -9.20 8.69
CA PRO A 233 -18.18 -8.36 9.25
C PRO A 233 -18.20 -6.97 8.60
N SER A 234 -19.40 -6.40 8.41
CA SER A 234 -19.58 -5.14 7.71
C SER A 234 -18.79 -3.97 8.31
N TRP A 235 -18.42 -4.04 9.60
CA TRP A 235 -17.63 -3.01 10.26
C TRP A 235 -16.20 -2.89 9.70
N ILE A 236 -15.65 -3.96 9.12
CA ILE A 236 -14.31 -3.94 8.50
C ILE A 236 -14.28 -2.97 7.33
N ASN A 237 -15.37 -2.83 6.57
CA ASN A 237 -15.45 -1.83 5.49
C ASN A 237 -15.24 -0.40 6.02
N TYR A 238 -15.83 -0.05 7.17
CA TYR A 238 -15.66 1.28 7.76
C TYR A 238 -14.24 1.52 8.26
N VAL A 239 -13.64 0.53 8.91
CA VAL A 239 -12.27 0.66 9.44
C VAL A 239 -11.25 0.71 8.30
N SER A 240 -11.39 -0.14 7.29
CA SER A 240 -10.53 -0.15 6.10
C SER A 240 -10.63 1.14 5.27
N ALA A 241 -11.75 1.87 5.39
CA ALA A 241 -11.96 3.14 4.72
C ALA A 241 -11.28 4.31 5.46
N ILE A 242 -10.75 4.12 6.67
CA ILE A 242 -10.02 5.18 7.37
C ILE A 242 -8.68 5.41 6.65
N ARG A 243 -8.47 6.65 6.22
CA ARG A 243 -7.20 7.11 5.64
C ARG A 243 -6.38 7.77 6.72
N PHE A 244 -5.15 7.32 6.87
CA PHE A 244 -4.18 7.95 7.76
C PHE A 244 -2.86 8.12 7.01
N SER A 245 -2.33 9.34 6.98
CA SER A 245 -1.05 9.63 6.36
C SER A 245 -0.14 10.35 7.34
N LEU A 246 1.02 9.73 7.60
CA LEU A 246 2.11 10.23 8.43
C LEU A 246 3.34 10.49 7.54
N PHE A 247 3.21 11.27 6.48
CA PHE A 247 4.36 11.71 5.69
C PHE A 247 4.18 13.14 5.23
N PRO A 248 5.23 13.97 5.36
CA PRO A 248 5.11 15.40 5.08
C PRO A 248 4.80 15.61 3.61
N ARG A 249 3.60 16.10 3.35
CA ARG A 249 3.31 16.77 2.09
C ARG A 249 4.05 18.10 2.05
N ILE A 250 4.62 18.43 0.90
CA ILE A 250 5.27 19.72 0.66
C ILE A 250 4.43 20.46 -0.37
N GLY A 251 3.65 21.43 0.10
CA GLY A 251 2.93 22.38 -0.74
C GLY A 251 3.73 23.66 -0.95
N PHE A 252 3.44 24.35 -2.05
CA PHE A 252 3.91 25.71 -2.29
C PHE A 252 2.70 26.63 -2.39
N SER A 253 2.65 27.67 -1.55
CA SER A 253 1.62 28.70 -1.65
C SER A 253 2.20 30.05 -2.01
N LEU A 254 1.47 30.77 -2.84
CA LEU A 254 1.74 32.16 -3.18
C LEU A 254 0.72 33.02 -2.46
N ARG A 255 1.20 33.98 -1.67
CA ARG A 255 0.35 34.86 -0.86
C ARG A 255 0.57 36.32 -1.25
N PHE A 256 -0.55 37.01 -1.44
CA PHE A 256 -0.63 38.45 -1.70
C PHE A 256 -0.91 39.20 -0.41
#